data_AF-B0WPM3-F1
#
_entry.id   AF-B0WPM3-F1
#
_cell.length_a   1.000
_cell.length_b   1.000
_cell.length_c   1.000
_cell.angle_alpha   90.00
_cell.angle_beta   90.00
_cell.angle_gamma   90.00
#
_symmetry.space_group_name_H-M   'P 1'
#
loop_
_entity.id
_entity.type
_entity.pdbx_description
1 polymer ?
#
loop_
_entity_poly.entity_id
_entity_poly.type
_entity_poly.pdbx_seq_one_letter_code
_entity_poly.pdbx_strand_id
1 'polypeptide(L)'
;MGIVCGQRSQSNAKRISYFFWEHGGNKKGPHTVILFTHTRNETRYIPEDERKVKKTPTPIIVPEPVDLMELAAKLSIMRANGSNKLTIQEGMAKCHNLFLYLSQQIIPERIDNIINTFPHILSYKGLMVQQLFQRVHGDPDNSRDMENVLSAGTLLDKKSFLGVINHHLRGALRIMKDLGHRGISAKHDIASNNPAVSFAAPLIKWVQASNDQNITDVIDSHIDQDPERKPHLVCVASELEEGDYFAVFAGYILPCGPSFCIAIVVFVKTLNVLKVKIPPLLKKFVNFIEVHVLGLELQSKYSSVNKLNARLAEGLGQRED
;
A
#
# COMPACT_ATOMS: atom_id res chain seq x y z
N MET A 1 8.08 28.22 2.54
CA MET A 1 6.74 27.72 2.17
C MET A 1 6.89 26.78 0.98
N GLY A 2 6.66 25.48 1.15
CA GLY A 2 6.73 24.52 0.05
C GLY A 2 5.33 24.23 -0.49
N ILE A 3 5.05 24.67 -1.72
CA ILE A 3 3.80 24.34 -2.41
C ILE A 3 4.03 22.99 -3.08
N VAL A 4 3.41 21.93 -2.54
CA VAL A 4 3.31 20.63 -3.20
C VAL A 4 2.03 20.64 -4.00
N CYS A 5 2.12 20.71 -5.32
CA CYS A 5 0.98 20.50 -6.21
C CYS A 5 1.25 19.19 -6.96
N GLY A 6 0.36 18.22 -6.82
CA GLY A 6 0.48 16.90 -7.45
C GLY A 6 -0.46 16.80 -8.64
N GLN A 7 0.05 17.05 -9.85
CA GLN A 7 -0.62 16.70 -11.10
C GLN A 7 0.43 16.18 -12.09
N ARG A 8 0.20 14.98 -12.65
CA ARG A 8 1.03 14.37 -13.71
C ARG A 8 0.75 15.08 -15.04
N SER A 9 1.76 15.35 -15.86
CA SER A 9 1.60 15.93 -17.21
C SER A 9 1.15 14.90 -18.24
N GLN A 10 0.39 15.35 -19.24
CA GLN A 10 0.10 14.61 -20.49
C GLN A 10 0.72 15.35 -21.68
N SER A 11 0.90 14.64 -22.80
CA SER A 11 1.54 15.09 -24.05
C SER A 11 0.97 16.36 -24.71
N ASN A 12 -0.22 16.81 -24.29
CA ASN A 12 -0.88 18.02 -24.79
C ASN A 12 -0.73 19.25 -23.87
N ALA A 13 0.01 19.14 -22.75
CA ALA A 13 0.36 20.33 -21.96
C ALA A 13 1.34 21.21 -22.77
N LYS A 14 1.18 22.55 -22.72
CA LYS A 14 2.18 23.49 -23.27
C LYS A 14 3.59 23.04 -22.82
N ARG A 15 4.57 23.00 -23.72
CA ARG A 15 5.92 22.44 -23.45
C ARG A 15 6.54 22.85 -22.11
N ILE A 16 6.29 24.09 -21.67
CA ILE A 16 6.82 24.68 -20.45
C ILE A 16 6.18 24.08 -19.18
N SER A 17 4.87 23.81 -19.19
CA SER A 17 4.20 23.15 -18.08
C SER A 17 4.57 21.66 -18.05
N TYR A 18 4.68 21.00 -19.20
CA TYR A 18 5.13 19.59 -19.28
C TYR A 18 6.48 19.38 -18.57
N PHE A 19 7.49 20.20 -18.87
CA PHE A 19 8.83 20.12 -18.24
C PHE A 19 8.81 20.33 -16.71
N PHE A 20 8.01 21.29 -16.21
CA PHE A 20 7.91 21.57 -14.79
C PHE A 20 7.26 20.41 -14.01
N TRP A 21 6.23 19.78 -14.61
CA TRP A 21 5.47 18.68 -14.01
C TRP A 21 6.19 17.33 -14.13
N GLU A 22 6.91 17.09 -15.22
CA GLU A 22 7.75 15.88 -15.43
C GLU A 22 8.88 15.78 -14.39
N HIS A 23 9.40 16.91 -13.91
CA HIS A 23 10.43 16.98 -12.88
C HIS A 23 9.90 17.36 -11.48
N GLY A 24 8.58 17.28 -11.26
CA GLY A 24 7.94 17.47 -9.96
C GLY A 24 8.20 18.83 -9.29
N GLY A 25 8.59 19.86 -10.06
CA GLY A 25 8.95 21.17 -9.53
C GLY A 25 10.12 21.17 -8.53
N ASN A 26 10.89 20.08 -8.41
CA ASN A 26 11.87 19.90 -7.33
C ASN A 26 13.29 20.36 -7.66
N LYS A 27 13.63 20.62 -8.94
CA LYS A 27 14.89 21.29 -9.29
C LYS A 27 14.82 22.71 -8.77
N LYS A 28 15.60 23.02 -7.73
CA LYS A 28 15.71 24.39 -7.20
C LYS A 28 16.73 25.15 -8.04
N GLY A 29 16.26 26.19 -8.70
CA GLY A 29 17.10 27.15 -9.41
C GLY A 29 16.38 28.49 -9.57
N PRO A 30 17.09 29.54 -9.99
CA PRO A 30 16.52 30.87 -10.21
C PRO A 30 15.30 30.83 -11.15
N HIS A 31 15.33 29.92 -12.12
CA HIS A 31 14.29 29.76 -13.15
C HIS A 31 13.03 29.03 -12.66
N THR A 32 13.08 28.26 -11.57
CA THR A 32 11.93 27.49 -11.06
C THR A 32 10.82 28.39 -10.52
N VAL A 33 11.19 29.50 -9.88
CA VAL A 33 10.25 30.51 -9.37
C VAL A 33 9.60 31.27 -10.52
N ILE A 34 10.37 31.59 -11.57
CA ILE A 34 9.90 32.28 -12.77
C ILE A 34 8.90 31.38 -13.51
N LEU A 35 9.25 30.11 -13.73
CA LEU A 35 8.38 29.12 -14.36
C LEU A 35 7.10 28.93 -13.56
N PHE A 36 7.19 28.70 -12.24
CA PHE A 36 6.01 28.56 -11.38
C PHE A 36 5.09 29.79 -11.45
N THR A 37 5.65 30.99 -11.36
CA THR A 37 4.88 32.24 -11.38
C THR A 37 4.23 32.45 -12.75
N HIS A 38 4.97 32.18 -13.82
CA HIS A 38 4.46 32.27 -15.19
C HIS A 38 3.34 31.24 -15.43
N THR A 39 3.53 29.97 -15.06
CA THR A 39 2.49 28.93 -15.19
C THR A 39 1.27 29.22 -14.33
N ARG A 40 1.43 29.77 -13.11
CA ARG A 40 0.33 30.19 -12.24
C ARG A 40 -0.44 31.39 -12.80
N ASN A 41 0.25 32.32 -13.45
CA ASN A 41 -0.38 33.46 -14.08
C ASN A 41 -1.13 33.04 -15.35
N GLU A 42 -0.55 32.16 -16.17
CA GLU A 42 -1.23 31.61 -17.35
C GLU A 42 -2.49 30.82 -16.98
N THR A 43 -2.45 30.03 -15.90
CA THR A 43 -3.62 29.24 -15.45
C THR A 43 -4.82 30.09 -15.02
N ARG A 44 -4.64 31.38 -14.69
CA ARG A 44 -5.76 32.30 -14.40
C ARG A 44 -6.59 32.61 -15.63
N TYR A 45 -5.99 32.55 -16.82
CA TYR A 45 -6.65 32.82 -18.10
C TYR A 45 -7.25 31.56 -18.74
N ILE A 46 -7.01 30.40 -18.14
CA ILE A 46 -7.61 29.13 -18.57
C ILE A 46 -9.01 29.02 -17.94
N PRO A 47 -10.07 28.72 -18.72
CA PRO A 47 -11.41 28.41 -18.20
C PRO A 47 -11.42 27.29 -17.15
N GLU A 48 -12.29 27.36 -16.12
CA GLU A 48 -12.27 26.42 -14.98
C GLU A 48 -12.46 24.94 -15.37
N ASP A 49 -13.20 24.71 -16.44
CA ASP A 49 -13.46 23.42 -17.08
C ASP A 49 -12.25 22.84 -17.80
N GLU A 50 -11.31 23.68 -18.24
CA GLU A 50 -10.02 23.30 -18.84
C GLU A 50 -8.87 23.22 -17.83
N ARG A 51 -9.00 23.88 -16.66
CA ARG A 51 -8.01 23.80 -15.57
C ARG A 51 -7.91 22.40 -14.96
N LYS A 52 -8.98 21.63 -15.03
CA LYS A 52 -9.02 20.27 -14.49
C LYS A 52 -8.41 19.32 -15.53
N VAL A 53 -7.22 18.80 -15.22
CA VAL A 53 -6.61 17.70 -15.97
C VAL A 53 -7.63 16.56 -16.06
N LYS A 54 -8.23 16.38 -17.25
CA LYS A 54 -9.03 15.20 -17.56
C LYS A 54 -8.03 14.06 -17.65
N LYS A 55 -7.99 13.21 -16.62
CA LYS A 55 -7.23 11.96 -16.70
C LYS A 55 -7.69 11.24 -17.96
N THR A 56 -6.75 10.80 -18.81
CA THR A 56 -7.10 9.92 -19.92
C THR A 56 -7.89 8.78 -19.31
N PRO A 57 -9.11 8.50 -19.78
CA PRO A 57 -9.88 7.38 -19.27
C PRO A 57 -8.98 6.15 -19.39
N THR A 58 -8.79 5.44 -18.28
CA THR A 58 -8.14 4.13 -18.36
C THR A 58 -9.01 3.29 -19.28
N PRO A 59 -8.46 2.68 -20.35
CA PRO A 59 -9.26 1.88 -21.24
C PRO A 59 -9.99 0.83 -20.41
N ILE A 60 -11.32 0.77 -20.57
CA ILE A 60 -12.14 -0.24 -19.90
C ILE A 60 -11.74 -1.57 -20.50
N ILE A 61 -11.18 -2.45 -19.69
CA ILE A 61 -10.84 -3.79 -20.13
C ILE A 61 -12.14 -4.57 -20.06
N VAL A 62 -12.82 -4.73 -21.20
CA VAL A 62 -14.01 -5.58 -21.28
C VAL A 62 -13.54 -7.02 -21.45
N PRO A 63 -13.88 -7.95 -20.53
CA PRO A 63 -13.58 -9.35 -20.74
C PRO A 63 -14.54 -9.92 -21.80
N GLU A 64 -14.00 -10.42 -22.91
CA GLU A 64 -14.62 -11.49 -23.70
C GLU A 64 -13.87 -12.79 -23.36
N PRO A 65 -14.48 -13.99 -23.20
CA PRO A 65 -15.87 -14.45 -23.38
C PRO A 65 -16.49 -15.03 -22.07
N VAL A 66 -17.68 -15.62 -22.17
CA VAL A 66 -18.39 -16.42 -21.12
C VAL A 66 -17.46 -17.40 -20.41
N ASP A 67 -16.49 -17.97 -21.14
CA ASP A 67 -15.52 -18.95 -20.65
C ASP A 67 -14.67 -18.48 -19.45
N LEU A 68 -14.36 -17.18 -19.36
CA LEU A 68 -13.56 -16.65 -18.23
C LEU A 68 -14.38 -16.60 -16.94
N MET A 69 -15.68 -16.34 -17.04
CA MET A 69 -16.60 -16.37 -15.91
C MET A 69 -16.83 -17.81 -15.44
N GLU A 70 -16.98 -18.76 -16.36
CA GLU A 70 -17.08 -20.18 -16.04
C GLU A 70 -15.80 -20.72 -15.39
N LEU A 71 -14.63 -20.33 -15.91
CA LEU A 71 -13.35 -20.68 -15.31
C LEU A 71 -13.21 -20.09 -13.90
N ALA A 72 -13.56 -18.82 -13.70
CA ALA A 72 -13.53 -18.20 -12.38
C ALA A 72 -14.49 -18.88 -11.40
N ALA A 73 -15.71 -19.21 -11.83
CA ALA A 73 -16.68 -19.95 -11.03
C ALA A 73 -16.14 -21.34 -10.64
N LYS A 74 -15.54 -22.08 -11.59
CA LYS A 74 -14.89 -23.37 -11.32
C LYS A 74 -13.76 -23.24 -10.29
N LEU A 75 -12.90 -22.23 -10.45
CA LEU A 75 -11.81 -21.97 -9.52
C LEU A 75 -12.32 -21.60 -8.12
N SER A 76 -13.40 -20.82 -8.02
CA SER A 76 -13.96 -20.38 -6.73
C SER A 76 -14.38 -21.55 -5.83
N ILE A 77 -14.85 -22.65 -6.41
CA ILE A 77 -15.31 -23.85 -5.69
C ILE A 77 -14.14 -24.77 -5.33
N MET A 78 -12.99 -24.66 -6.00
CA MET A 78 -11.83 -25.50 -5.70
C MET A 78 -11.29 -25.19 -4.30
N ARG A 79 -11.01 -26.23 -3.51
CA ARG A 79 -10.42 -26.06 -2.18
C ARG A 79 -8.96 -25.59 -2.28
N ALA A 80 -8.61 -24.56 -1.52
CA ALA A 80 -7.25 -24.07 -1.40
C ALA A 80 -6.38 -25.05 -0.58
N ASN A 81 -5.70 -25.97 -1.26
CA ASN A 81 -4.76 -26.91 -0.66
C ASN A 81 -3.48 -27.00 -1.51
N GLY A 82 -2.50 -27.78 -1.06
CA GLY A 82 -1.22 -27.94 -1.77
C GLY A 82 -1.35 -28.54 -3.16
N SER A 83 -2.22 -29.54 -3.34
CA SER A 83 -2.41 -30.23 -4.64
C SER A 83 -3.03 -29.31 -5.70
N ASN A 84 -3.99 -28.47 -5.29
CA ASN A 84 -4.71 -27.58 -6.20
C ASN A 84 -3.96 -26.27 -6.48
N LYS A 85 -2.87 -26.01 -5.75
CA LYS A 85 -2.16 -24.71 -5.77
C LYS A 85 -1.76 -24.31 -7.19
N LEU A 86 -1.12 -25.19 -7.95
CA LEU A 86 -0.65 -24.88 -9.30
C LEU A 86 -1.82 -24.57 -10.24
N THR A 87 -2.86 -25.41 -10.22
CA THR A 87 -4.06 -25.21 -11.04
C THR A 87 -4.77 -23.89 -10.71
N ILE A 88 -4.86 -23.54 -9.42
CA ILE A 88 -5.45 -22.27 -8.99
C ILE A 88 -4.60 -21.09 -9.46
N GLN A 89 -3.27 -21.18 -9.35
CA GLN A 89 -2.36 -20.11 -9.80
C GLN A 89 -2.46 -19.85 -11.29
N GLU A 90 -2.43 -20.92 -12.10
CA GLU A 90 -2.55 -20.83 -13.55
C GLU A 90 -3.93 -20.34 -13.97
N GLY A 91 -4.99 -20.82 -13.30
CA GLY A 91 -6.35 -20.37 -13.53
C GLY A 91 -6.54 -18.88 -13.22
N MET A 92 -6.05 -18.42 -12.07
CA MET A 92 -6.06 -16.99 -11.70
C MET A 92 -5.27 -16.14 -12.69
N ALA A 93 -4.16 -16.66 -13.24
CA ALA A 93 -3.40 -15.97 -14.27
C ALA A 93 -4.21 -15.80 -15.57
N LYS A 94 -4.93 -16.85 -15.99
CA LYS A 94 -5.81 -16.80 -17.18
C LYS A 94 -6.97 -15.82 -16.98
N CYS A 95 -7.51 -15.74 -15.78
CA CYS A 95 -8.60 -14.81 -15.43
C CYS A 95 -8.13 -13.37 -15.12
N HIS A 96 -6.88 -13.00 -15.41
CA HIS A 96 -6.35 -11.69 -15.04
C HIS A 96 -7.15 -10.51 -15.63
N ASN A 97 -7.59 -10.61 -16.88
CA ASN A 97 -8.40 -9.56 -17.51
C ASN A 97 -9.74 -9.36 -16.81
N LEU A 98 -10.36 -10.45 -16.34
CA LEU A 98 -11.60 -10.39 -15.55
C LEU A 98 -11.35 -9.69 -14.20
N PHE A 99 -10.23 -9.97 -13.54
CA PHE A 99 -9.84 -9.24 -12.33
C PHE A 99 -9.66 -7.73 -12.58
N LEU A 100 -8.99 -7.34 -13.67
CA LEU A 100 -8.80 -5.94 -14.01
C LEU A 100 -10.15 -5.24 -14.28
N TYR A 101 -11.05 -5.90 -14.99
CA TYR A 101 -12.41 -5.41 -15.22
C TYR A 101 -13.15 -5.13 -13.91
N LEU A 102 -13.21 -6.11 -13.00
CA LEU A 102 -13.86 -5.94 -11.70
C LEU A 102 -13.20 -4.82 -10.88
N SER A 103 -11.87 -4.69 -10.95
CA SER A 103 -11.12 -3.65 -10.24
C SER A 103 -11.39 -2.22 -10.75
N GLN A 104 -11.80 -2.08 -12.01
CA GLN A 104 -12.15 -0.80 -12.63
C GLN A 104 -13.57 -0.32 -12.28
N GLN A 105 -14.45 -1.22 -11.81
CA GLN A 105 -15.81 -0.86 -11.44
C GLN A 105 -15.83 0.12 -10.25
N ILE A 106 -16.69 1.13 -10.32
CA ILE A 106 -16.87 2.13 -9.25
C ILE A 106 -18.19 1.83 -8.55
N ILE A 107 -18.23 0.70 -7.83
CA ILE A 107 -19.38 0.25 -7.05
C ILE A 107 -18.96 0.00 -5.59
N PRO A 108 -19.87 0.17 -4.60
CA PRO A 108 -19.55 -0.04 -3.19
C PRO A 108 -19.03 -1.44 -2.88
N GLU A 109 -19.68 -2.48 -3.42
CA GLU A 109 -19.37 -3.91 -3.18
C GLU A 109 -18.22 -4.43 -4.07
N ARG A 110 -17.38 -3.55 -4.64
CA ARG A 110 -16.35 -3.97 -5.60
C ARG A 110 -15.40 -5.01 -5.01
N ILE A 111 -14.96 -4.81 -3.77
CA ILE A 111 -14.04 -5.75 -3.11
C ILE A 111 -14.75 -7.07 -2.90
N ASP A 112 -16.00 -7.06 -2.45
CA ASP A 112 -16.80 -8.26 -2.25
C ASP A 112 -16.98 -9.04 -3.55
N ASN A 113 -17.28 -8.35 -4.65
CA ASN A 113 -17.38 -8.97 -5.97
C ASN A 113 -16.05 -9.60 -6.41
N ILE A 114 -14.92 -8.94 -6.16
CA ILE A 114 -13.60 -9.48 -6.47
C ILE A 114 -13.30 -10.73 -5.62
N ILE A 115 -13.55 -10.67 -4.31
CA ILE A 115 -13.24 -11.77 -3.40
C ILE A 115 -14.18 -12.95 -3.63
N ASN A 116 -15.47 -12.72 -3.88
CA ASN A 116 -16.42 -13.78 -4.23
C ASN A 116 -16.06 -14.45 -5.55
N THR A 117 -15.56 -13.70 -6.53
CA THR A 117 -15.08 -14.26 -7.81
C THR A 117 -13.75 -15.00 -7.66
N PHE A 118 -12.85 -14.47 -6.83
CA PHE A 118 -11.49 -14.96 -6.63
C PHE A 118 -11.15 -15.16 -5.15
N PRO A 119 -11.80 -16.11 -4.46
CA PRO A 119 -11.61 -16.30 -3.00
C PRO A 119 -10.17 -16.66 -2.65
N HIS A 120 -9.44 -17.28 -3.59
CA HIS A 120 -8.04 -17.66 -3.44
C HIS A 120 -7.08 -16.47 -3.27
N ILE A 121 -7.52 -15.24 -3.51
CA ILE A 121 -6.76 -14.04 -3.12
C ILE A 121 -6.44 -14.06 -1.63
N LEU A 122 -7.36 -14.56 -0.80
CA LEU A 122 -7.21 -14.69 0.67
C LEU A 122 -6.43 -15.95 1.09
N SER A 123 -6.08 -16.82 0.14
CA SER A 123 -5.42 -18.09 0.39
C SER A 123 -3.89 -17.99 0.27
N TYR A 124 -3.20 -19.06 0.67
CA TYR A 124 -1.77 -19.25 0.43
C TYR A 124 -0.86 -18.16 1.02
N LYS A 125 -1.21 -17.63 2.19
CA LYS A 125 -0.40 -16.69 2.97
C LYS A 125 0.05 -15.44 2.18
N GLY A 126 -0.83 -14.88 1.35
CA GLY A 126 -0.56 -13.68 0.56
C GLY A 126 0.16 -13.90 -0.78
N LEU A 127 0.50 -15.15 -1.13
CA LEU A 127 1.17 -15.46 -2.40
C LEU A 127 0.35 -15.03 -3.62
N MET A 128 -0.97 -15.21 -3.60
CA MET A 128 -1.83 -14.83 -4.74
C MET A 128 -1.85 -13.32 -4.96
N VAL A 129 -1.84 -12.53 -3.87
CA VAL A 129 -1.73 -11.07 -3.95
C VAL A 129 -0.39 -10.67 -4.58
N GLN A 130 0.72 -11.32 -4.21
CA GLN A 130 2.03 -11.01 -4.75
C GLN A 130 2.10 -11.27 -6.27
N GLN A 131 1.58 -12.41 -6.72
CA GLN A 131 1.52 -12.74 -8.15
C GLN A 131 0.59 -11.81 -8.91
N LEU A 132 -0.56 -11.45 -8.32
CA LEU A 132 -1.49 -10.52 -8.92
C LEU A 132 -0.88 -9.12 -9.06
N PHE A 133 -0.14 -8.67 -8.04
CA PHE A 133 0.61 -7.43 -8.08
C PHE A 133 1.65 -7.42 -9.22
N GLN A 134 2.42 -8.49 -9.37
CA GLN A 134 3.40 -8.63 -10.47
C GLN A 134 2.72 -8.53 -11.85
N ARG A 135 1.56 -9.15 -12.03
CA ARG A 135 0.80 -9.08 -13.29
C ARG A 135 0.24 -7.68 -13.57
N VAL A 136 -0.27 -7.00 -12.54
CA VAL A 136 -0.83 -5.65 -12.67
C VAL A 136 0.24 -4.61 -13.04
N HIS A 137 1.43 -4.71 -12.46
CA HIS A 137 2.47 -3.67 -12.61
C HIS A 137 3.57 -4.02 -13.61
N GLY A 138 3.62 -5.25 -14.12
CA GLY A 138 4.68 -5.69 -15.02
C GLY A 138 6.00 -5.79 -14.27
N ASP A 139 6.19 -6.93 -13.61
CA ASP A 139 7.42 -7.39 -12.94
C ASP A 139 8.50 -6.34 -12.63
N PRO A 140 8.37 -5.56 -11.55
CA PRO A 140 9.54 -5.06 -10.88
C PRO A 140 10.04 -6.19 -9.96
N ASP A 141 10.88 -7.06 -10.50
CA ASP A 141 11.81 -7.90 -9.71
C ASP A 141 12.78 -7.02 -8.87
N ASN A 142 12.66 -5.70 -9.02
CA ASN A 142 13.31 -4.64 -8.27
C ASN A 142 12.72 -4.38 -6.88
N SER A 143 12.02 -5.33 -6.25
CA SER A 143 11.62 -5.11 -4.86
C SER A 143 12.89 -5.03 -4.03
N ARG A 144 13.35 -3.81 -3.70
CA ARG A 144 14.52 -3.62 -2.85
C ARG A 144 14.25 -4.35 -1.55
N ASP A 145 15.27 -5.01 -1.01
CA ASP A 145 15.12 -5.88 0.14
C ASP A 145 14.44 -5.15 1.31
N MET A 146 13.18 -5.54 1.58
CA MET A 146 12.36 -4.97 2.63
C MET A 146 13.05 -5.14 3.99
N GLU A 147 13.77 -6.23 4.19
CA GLU A 147 14.49 -6.50 5.43
C GLU A 147 15.56 -5.45 5.66
N ASN A 148 16.35 -5.13 4.62
CA ASN A 148 17.38 -4.08 4.68
C ASN A 148 16.77 -2.70 4.92
N VAL A 149 15.67 -2.36 4.26
CA VAL A 149 15.01 -1.06 4.44
C VAL A 149 14.47 -0.89 5.85
N LEU A 150 13.80 -1.92 6.39
CA LEU A 150 13.27 -1.87 7.75
C LEU A 150 14.40 -1.90 8.79
N SER A 151 15.44 -2.69 8.55
CA SER A 151 16.65 -2.71 9.38
C SER A 151 17.32 -1.33 9.43
N ALA A 152 17.47 -0.65 8.28
CA ALA A 152 17.99 0.72 8.24
C ALA A 152 17.06 1.70 8.98
N GLY A 153 15.75 1.48 8.94
CA GLY A 153 14.77 2.23 9.74
C GLY A 153 15.05 2.20 11.24
N THR A 154 15.67 1.13 11.76
CA THR A 154 16.07 1.06 13.17
C THR A 154 17.13 2.10 13.54
N LEU A 155 17.89 2.63 12.58
CA LEU A 155 18.93 3.62 12.85
C LEU A 155 18.40 5.03 13.02
N LEU A 156 17.17 5.32 12.55
CA LEU A 156 16.60 6.68 12.53
C LEU A 156 16.34 7.26 13.93
N ASP A 157 15.90 6.43 14.88
CA ASP A 157 15.64 6.84 16.26
C ASP A 157 15.88 5.67 17.21
N LYS A 158 17.12 5.52 17.68
CA LYS A 158 17.56 4.38 18.48
C LYS A 158 16.81 4.21 19.80
N LYS A 159 16.20 5.27 20.36
CA LYS A 159 15.57 5.26 21.68
C LYS A 159 14.08 4.92 21.65
N SER A 160 13.41 5.07 20.51
CA SER A 160 11.97 4.82 20.40
C SER A 160 11.63 3.34 20.19
N PHE A 161 10.51 2.87 20.74
CA PHE A 161 9.94 1.53 20.52
C PHE A 161 10.85 0.37 20.92
N LEU A 162 11.71 0.55 21.94
CA LEU A 162 12.63 -0.51 22.41
C LEU A 162 11.91 -1.77 22.90
N GLY A 163 10.68 -1.63 23.42
CA GLY A 163 9.87 -2.75 23.89
C GLY A 163 9.25 -3.61 22.78
N VAL A 164 9.25 -3.15 21.52
CA VAL A 164 8.78 -3.96 20.38
C VAL A 164 9.82 -5.04 20.08
N ILE A 165 9.49 -6.31 20.27
CA ILE A 165 10.42 -7.44 20.09
C ILE A 165 10.91 -7.49 18.64
N ASN A 166 9.99 -7.38 17.67
CA ASN A 166 10.33 -7.46 16.26
C ASN A 166 11.13 -6.24 15.77
N HIS A 167 12.38 -6.49 15.37
CA HIS A 167 13.29 -5.45 14.91
C HIS A 167 12.83 -4.78 13.61
N HIS A 168 12.20 -5.52 12.70
CA HIS A 168 11.67 -4.98 11.44
C HIS A 168 10.43 -4.09 11.68
N LEU A 169 9.51 -4.51 12.56
CA LEU A 169 8.38 -3.69 12.99
C LEU A 169 8.86 -2.42 13.71
N ARG A 170 9.87 -2.55 14.58
CA ARG A 170 10.51 -1.41 15.23
C ARG A 170 11.07 -0.43 14.20
N GLY A 171 11.72 -0.94 13.15
CA GLY A 171 12.18 -0.18 12.00
C GLY A 171 11.05 0.56 11.28
N ALA A 172 9.95 -0.15 10.97
CA ALA A 172 8.76 0.43 10.35
C ALA A 172 8.16 1.58 11.18
N LEU A 173 8.01 1.39 12.49
CA LEU A 173 7.47 2.42 13.39
C LEU A 173 8.37 3.66 13.48
N ARG A 174 9.70 3.47 13.45
CA ARG A 174 10.67 4.58 13.40
C ARG A 174 10.62 5.34 12.08
N ILE A 175 10.46 4.63 10.95
CA ILE A 175 10.23 5.24 9.63
C ILE A 175 8.91 6.04 9.66
N MET A 176 7.82 5.46 10.17
CA MET A 176 6.54 6.17 10.31
C MET A 176 6.66 7.44 11.14
N LYS A 177 7.41 7.39 12.24
CA LYS A 177 7.67 8.54 13.12
C LYS A 177 8.45 9.64 12.40
N ASP A 178 9.52 9.30 11.68
CA ASP A 178 10.34 10.26 10.91
C ASP A 178 9.54 10.91 9.77
N LEU A 179 8.73 10.11 9.06
CA LEU A 179 7.87 10.62 7.98
C LEU A 179 6.81 11.61 8.48
N GLY A 180 6.38 11.46 9.73
CA GLY A 180 5.56 12.38 10.51
C GLY A 180 4.19 12.71 9.91
N HIS A 181 3.16 12.82 10.76
CA HIS A 181 1.84 13.32 10.35
C HIS A 181 1.60 14.69 10.98
N ARG A 182 2.14 15.76 10.38
CA ARG A 182 1.77 17.13 10.79
C ARG A 182 0.27 17.32 10.52
N GLY A 183 -0.50 17.65 11.56
CA GLY A 183 -1.91 18.06 11.44
C GLY A 183 -2.96 16.94 11.56
N ILE A 184 -2.58 15.71 11.91
CA ILE A 184 -3.57 14.67 12.27
C ILE A 184 -3.47 14.47 13.78
N SER A 185 -4.44 15.00 14.53
CA SER A 185 -4.66 14.61 15.92
C SER A 185 -5.00 13.13 15.90
N ALA A 186 -4.08 12.29 16.37
CA ALA A 186 -4.43 10.92 16.68
C ALA A 186 -5.42 10.99 17.83
N LYS A 187 -6.72 10.78 17.53
CA LYS A 187 -7.61 10.25 18.56
C LYS A 187 -7.02 8.88 18.87
N HIS A 188 -6.29 8.80 19.97
CA HIS A 188 -5.71 7.55 20.44
C HIS A 188 -6.87 6.60 20.70
N ASP A 189 -6.85 5.42 20.10
CA ASP A 189 -7.68 4.32 20.57
C ASP A 189 -7.29 4.11 22.04
N ILE A 190 -8.24 4.38 22.95
CA ILE A 190 -8.07 4.36 24.42
C ILE A 190 -7.79 2.94 24.95
N ALA A 191 -7.74 1.93 24.07
CA ALA A 191 -7.68 0.52 24.43
C ALA A 191 -6.36 0.07 25.07
N SER A 192 -5.23 0.74 24.80
CA SER A 192 -3.93 0.39 25.40
C SER A 192 -3.29 1.58 26.10
N ASN A 193 -2.86 1.35 27.35
CA ASN A 193 -2.12 2.33 28.15
C ASN A 193 -0.66 2.47 27.70
N ASN A 194 -0.19 1.63 26.78
CA ASN A 194 1.18 1.65 26.28
C ASN A 194 1.32 2.62 25.09
N PRO A 195 2.10 3.71 25.22
CA PRO A 195 2.25 4.70 24.15
C PRO A 195 2.79 4.12 22.84
N ALA A 196 3.61 3.06 22.90
CA ALA A 196 4.13 2.39 21.72
C ALA A 196 3.01 1.66 20.95
N VAL A 197 2.10 0.99 21.67
CA VAL A 197 0.94 0.31 21.10
C VAL A 197 -0.02 1.33 20.49
N SER A 198 -0.32 2.41 21.22
CA SER A 198 -1.22 3.46 20.70
C SER A 198 -0.65 4.15 19.45
N PHE A 199 0.67 4.31 19.35
CA PHE A 199 1.32 4.84 18.15
C PHE A 199 1.28 3.84 16.98
N ALA A 200 1.46 2.56 17.26
CA ALA A 200 1.50 1.49 16.27
C ALA A 200 0.11 1.13 15.72
N ALA A 201 -0.96 1.37 16.48
CA ALA A 201 -2.35 1.01 16.18
C ALA A 201 -2.85 1.31 14.74
N PRO A 202 -2.45 2.42 14.07
CA PRO A 202 -2.84 2.65 12.69
C PRO A 202 -2.25 1.64 11.70
N LEU A 203 -1.08 1.06 12.01
CA LEU A 203 -0.40 0.06 11.19
C LEU A 203 -0.71 -1.36 11.66
N ILE A 204 -0.59 -1.61 12.97
CA ILE A 204 -0.65 -2.95 13.54
C ILE A 204 -1.39 -2.94 14.89
N LYS A 205 -2.21 -3.96 15.11
CA LYS A 205 -2.89 -4.25 16.39
C LYS A 205 -2.50 -5.64 16.88
N TRP A 206 -2.24 -5.78 18.18
CA TRP A 206 -2.00 -7.09 18.80
C TRP A 206 -3.32 -7.65 19.31
N VAL A 207 -3.54 -8.93 19.06
CA VAL A 207 -4.70 -9.65 19.56
C VAL A 207 -4.21 -10.94 20.18
N GLN A 208 -4.52 -11.15 21.46
CA GLN A 208 -4.11 -12.34 22.18
C GLN A 208 -5.18 -13.42 22.02
N ALA A 209 -4.77 -14.59 21.54
CA ALA A 209 -5.61 -15.78 21.55
C ALA A 209 -5.40 -16.53 22.88
N SER A 210 -6.49 -16.96 23.52
CA SER A 210 -6.40 -17.92 24.62
C SER A 210 -6.07 -19.31 24.07
N ASN A 211 -5.45 -20.18 24.87
CA ASN A 211 -4.97 -21.51 24.42
C ASN A 211 -6.04 -22.38 23.73
N ASP A 212 -7.31 -22.18 24.05
CA ASP A 212 -8.43 -22.97 23.51
C ASP A 212 -9.19 -22.27 22.37
N GLN A 213 -8.80 -21.05 21.99
CA GLN A 213 -9.49 -20.28 20.97
C GLN A 213 -8.89 -20.49 19.58
N ASN A 214 -9.75 -20.68 18.58
CA ASN A 214 -9.32 -20.66 17.20
C ASN A 214 -8.91 -19.23 16.80
N ILE A 215 -7.75 -19.11 16.16
CA ILE A 215 -7.17 -17.84 15.73
C ILE A 215 -8.12 -17.07 14.80
N THR A 216 -8.85 -17.78 13.91
CA THR A 216 -9.82 -17.13 13.02
C THR A 216 -10.91 -16.42 13.82
N ASP A 217 -11.48 -17.10 14.81
CA ASP A 217 -12.59 -16.60 15.61
C ASP A 217 -12.17 -15.40 16.46
N VAL A 218 -10.92 -15.40 16.92
CA VAL A 218 -10.31 -14.28 17.66
C VAL A 218 -10.16 -13.05 16.77
N ILE A 219 -9.73 -13.23 15.52
CA ILE A 219 -9.58 -12.13 14.57
C ILE A 219 -10.96 -11.64 14.09
N ASP A 220 -11.90 -12.55 13.84
CA ASP A 220 -13.28 -12.21 13.46
C ASP A 220 -13.95 -11.39 14.56
N SER A 221 -13.81 -11.82 15.82
CA SER A 221 -14.29 -11.05 16.98
C SER A 221 -13.65 -9.66 17.06
N HIS A 222 -12.36 -9.54 16.71
CA HIS A 222 -11.67 -8.24 16.64
C HIS A 222 -12.19 -7.38 15.49
N ILE A 223 -12.60 -7.95 14.36
CA ILE A 223 -13.20 -7.22 13.23
C ILE A 223 -14.60 -6.74 13.60
N ASP A 224 -15.42 -7.61 14.20
CA ASP A 224 -16.82 -7.31 14.54
C ASP A 224 -16.96 -6.18 15.58
N GLN A 225 -15.97 -6.01 16.45
CA GLN A 225 -15.95 -4.96 17.45
C GLN A 225 -15.83 -3.53 16.87
N ASP A 226 -15.44 -3.37 15.60
CA ASP A 226 -15.23 -2.06 14.98
C ASP A 226 -15.48 -2.10 13.46
N PRO A 227 -16.73 -1.96 13.02
CA PRO A 227 -17.14 -2.08 11.61
C PRO A 227 -16.57 -0.99 10.70
N GLU A 228 -16.15 0.17 11.24
CA GLU A 228 -15.57 1.27 10.45
C GLU A 228 -14.04 1.15 10.31
N ARG A 229 -13.47 -0.01 10.63
CA ARG A 229 -12.02 -0.17 10.69
C ARG A 229 -11.33 0.12 9.38
N LYS A 230 -10.32 0.97 9.50
CA LYS A 230 -9.37 1.24 8.42
C LYS A 230 -8.45 0.01 8.25
N PRO A 231 -7.96 -0.26 7.03
CA PRO A 231 -7.04 -1.36 6.79
C PRO A 231 -5.81 -1.31 7.71
N HIS A 232 -5.44 -2.44 8.30
CA HIS A 232 -4.30 -2.57 9.22
C HIS A 232 -3.81 -4.02 9.26
N LEU A 233 -2.66 -4.24 9.91
CA LEU A 233 -2.15 -5.56 10.26
C LEU A 233 -2.65 -5.98 11.65
N VAL A 234 -2.85 -7.27 11.83
CA VAL A 234 -3.06 -7.90 13.14
C VAL A 234 -1.89 -8.83 13.41
N CYS A 235 -1.34 -8.79 14.63
CA CYS A 235 -0.38 -9.75 15.14
C CYS A 235 -1.06 -10.56 16.24
N VAL A 236 -1.09 -11.88 16.08
CA VAL A 236 -1.68 -12.78 17.08
C VAL A 236 -0.60 -13.14 18.10
N ALA A 237 -0.47 -12.29 19.11
CA ALA A 237 0.51 -12.38 20.20
C ALA A 237 0.14 -11.39 21.33
N SER A 238 0.86 -11.45 22.44
CA SER A 238 0.79 -10.40 23.47
C SER A 238 1.29 -9.06 22.90
N GLU A 239 0.91 -7.95 23.55
CA GLU A 239 1.35 -6.62 23.11
C GLU A 239 2.87 -6.55 22.92
N LEU A 240 3.31 -5.99 21.80
CA LEU A 240 4.71 -5.78 21.44
C LEU A 240 5.52 -7.05 21.14
N GLU A 241 4.91 -8.24 21.24
CA GLU A 241 5.53 -9.52 20.91
C GLU A 241 5.41 -9.86 19.42
N GLU A 242 6.07 -10.96 19.03
CA GLU A 242 6.01 -11.56 17.70
C GLU A 242 5.00 -12.72 17.67
N GLY A 243 4.33 -12.88 16.54
CA GLY A 243 3.40 -13.97 16.29
C GLY A 243 3.02 -14.05 14.82
N ASP A 244 1.94 -14.73 14.52
CA ASP A 244 1.41 -14.78 13.16
C ASP A 244 0.74 -13.46 12.79
N TYR A 245 1.02 -12.99 11.57
CA TYR A 245 0.49 -11.75 11.03
C TYR A 245 -0.65 -11.99 10.04
N PHE A 246 -1.63 -11.09 10.09
CA PHE A 246 -2.79 -11.07 9.22
C PHE A 246 -3.03 -9.64 8.71
N ALA A 247 -3.40 -9.50 7.45
CA ALA A 247 -3.85 -8.22 6.89
C ALA A 247 -5.38 -8.14 6.94
N VAL A 248 -5.90 -7.08 7.54
CA VAL A 248 -7.34 -6.82 7.63
C VAL A 248 -7.68 -5.66 6.70
N PHE A 249 -8.66 -5.86 5.82
CA PHE A 249 -9.13 -4.83 4.89
C PHE A 249 -10.58 -5.11 4.47
N ALA A 250 -11.43 -4.07 4.45
CA ALA A 250 -12.80 -4.17 3.94
C ALA A 250 -13.59 -5.40 4.45
N GLY A 251 -13.46 -5.74 5.74
CA GLY A 251 -14.13 -6.90 6.35
C GLY A 251 -13.46 -8.25 6.10
N TYR A 252 -12.40 -8.32 5.29
CA TYR A 252 -11.67 -9.55 5.00
C TYR A 252 -10.38 -9.70 5.79
N ILE A 253 -10.04 -10.96 6.06
CA ILE A 253 -8.77 -11.39 6.68
C ILE A 253 -7.91 -12.08 5.62
N LEU A 254 -6.66 -11.66 5.52
CA LEU A 254 -5.64 -12.30 4.71
C LEU A 254 -4.49 -12.77 5.60
N PRO A 255 -4.31 -14.09 5.79
CA PRO A 255 -3.16 -14.64 6.48
C PRO A 255 -1.86 -14.24 5.76
N CYS A 256 -0.84 -13.82 6.52
CA CYS A 256 0.48 -13.46 5.99
C CYS A 256 1.60 -14.36 6.54
N GLY A 257 1.36 -15.07 7.64
CA GLY A 257 2.34 -15.92 8.32
C GLY A 257 3.21 -15.13 9.31
N PRO A 258 4.35 -15.70 9.77
CA PRO A 258 5.09 -15.17 10.93
C PRO A 258 6.12 -14.08 10.59
N SER A 259 6.38 -13.79 9.31
CA SER A 259 7.35 -12.76 8.93
C SER A 259 6.67 -11.40 8.76
N PHE A 260 7.05 -10.42 9.59
CA PHE A 260 6.58 -9.05 9.45
C PHE A 260 6.93 -8.44 8.09
N CYS A 261 8.13 -8.73 7.54
CA CYS A 261 8.56 -8.24 6.24
C CYS A 261 7.66 -8.72 5.11
N ILE A 262 7.28 -10.00 5.14
CA ILE A 262 6.31 -10.56 4.19
C ILE A 262 4.94 -9.91 4.41
N ALA A 263 4.49 -9.81 5.67
CA ALA A 263 3.19 -9.25 6.00
C ALA A 263 3.03 -7.80 5.52
N ILE A 264 4.03 -6.95 5.71
CA ILE A 264 3.95 -5.55 5.28
C ILE A 264 3.95 -5.42 3.76
N VAL A 265 4.74 -6.25 3.05
CA VAL A 265 4.74 -6.28 1.58
C VAL A 265 3.37 -6.73 1.06
N VAL A 266 2.83 -7.82 1.60
CA VAL A 266 1.50 -8.33 1.23
C VAL A 266 0.43 -7.29 1.52
N PHE A 267 0.47 -6.63 2.68
CA PHE A 267 -0.47 -5.57 3.05
C PHE A 267 -0.44 -4.42 2.05
N VAL A 268 0.74 -3.85 1.75
CA VAL A 268 0.87 -2.75 0.79
C VAL A 268 0.42 -3.18 -0.62
N LYS A 269 0.83 -4.36 -1.08
CA LYS A 269 0.40 -4.91 -2.37
C LYS A 269 -1.12 -5.10 -2.43
N THR A 270 -1.75 -5.54 -1.35
CA THR A 270 -3.20 -5.71 -1.23
C THR A 270 -3.93 -4.37 -1.39
N LEU A 271 -3.51 -3.34 -0.64
CA LEU A 271 -4.10 -2.00 -0.75
C LEU A 271 -3.99 -1.46 -2.18
N ASN A 272 -2.86 -1.73 -2.84
CA ASN A 272 -2.60 -1.25 -4.19
C ASN A 272 -3.39 -2.01 -5.27
N VAL A 273 -3.41 -3.35 -5.22
CA VAL A 273 -4.06 -4.21 -6.22
C VAL A 273 -5.58 -4.10 -6.12
N LEU A 274 -6.13 -4.21 -4.91
CA LEU A 274 -7.58 -4.12 -4.67
C LEU A 274 -8.09 -2.68 -4.57
N LYS A 275 -7.20 -1.70 -4.76
CA LYS A 275 -7.48 -0.25 -4.69
C LYS A 275 -8.24 0.13 -3.41
N VAL A 276 -7.82 -0.44 -2.28
CA VAL A 276 -8.38 -0.14 -0.96
C VAL A 276 -7.89 1.24 -0.51
N LYS A 277 -8.77 2.02 0.11
CA LYS A 277 -8.43 3.37 0.57
C LYS A 277 -7.38 3.31 1.69
N ILE A 278 -6.19 3.85 1.41
CA ILE A 278 -5.09 3.90 2.39
C ILE A 278 -5.47 4.80 3.58
N PRO A 279 -5.32 4.32 4.83
CA PRO A 279 -5.57 5.12 6.02
C PRO A 279 -4.74 6.41 6.03
N PRO A 280 -5.29 7.57 6.43
CA PRO A 280 -4.56 8.85 6.41
C PRO A 280 -3.21 8.83 7.13
N LEU A 281 -3.13 8.13 8.27
CA LEU A 281 -1.93 7.95 9.09
C LEU A 281 -0.90 6.97 8.49
N LEU A 282 -1.26 6.24 7.43
CA LEU A 282 -0.35 5.35 6.72
C LEU A 282 0.05 5.88 5.35
N LYS A 283 -0.57 6.95 4.84
CA LYS A 283 -0.37 7.43 3.45
C LYS A 283 1.09 7.65 3.09
N LYS A 284 1.87 8.30 3.96
CA LYS A 284 3.29 8.56 3.69
C LYS A 284 4.12 7.29 3.79
N PHE A 285 3.81 6.41 4.73
CA PHE A 285 4.54 5.17 4.95
C PHE A 285 4.30 4.16 3.81
N VAL A 286 3.04 3.98 3.42
CA VAL A 286 2.69 3.15 2.26
C VAL A 286 3.33 3.72 1.00
N ASN A 287 3.25 5.03 0.78
CA ASN A 287 3.88 5.62 -0.41
C ASN A 287 5.42 5.57 -0.37
N PHE A 288 6.03 5.60 0.82
CA PHE A 288 7.47 5.31 0.98
C PHE A 288 7.79 3.89 0.51
N ILE A 289 7.03 2.89 0.93
CA ILE A 289 7.21 1.49 0.48
C ILE A 289 6.97 1.37 -1.03
N GLU A 290 5.90 1.96 -1.57
CA GLU A 290 5.58 1.91 -3.00
C GLU A 290 6.70 2.47 -3.88
N VAL A 291 7.33 3.59 -3.47
CA VAL A 291 8.41 4.23 -4.23
C VAL A 291 9.75 3.54 -3.98
N HIS A 292 10.12 3.38 -2.71
CA HIS A 292 11.48 2.96 -2.34
C HIS A 292 11.68 1.46 -2.41
N VAL A 293 10.67 0.67 -2.03
CA VAL A 293 10.77 -0.79 -2.02
C VAL A 293 10.21 -1.36 -3.31
N LEU A 294 8.99 -1.00 -3.70
CA LEU A 294 8.29 -1.63 -4.83
C LEU A 294 8.60 -0.98 -6.19
N GLY A 295 9.28 0.16 -6.21
CA GLY A 295 9.69 0.84 -7.46
C GLY A 295 8.51 1.29 -8.34
N LEU A 296 7.31 1.50 -7.79
CA LEU A 296 6.11 1.83 -8.56
C LEU A 296 6.14 3.23 -9.17
N GLU A 297 6.87 4.15 -8.54
CA GLU A 297 7.10 5.50 -9.03
C GLU A 297 8.55 5.89 -8.75
N LEU A 298 9.16 6.69 -9.62
CA LEU A 298 10.52 7.21 -9.42
C LEU A 298 10.61 8.13 -8.18
N GLN A 299 9.54 8.86 -7.88
CA GLN A 299 9.51 9.82 -6.77
C GLN A 299 8.15 9.89 -6.11
N SER A 300 8.15 10.19 -4.82
CA SER A 300 6.95 10.46 -4.03
C SER A 300 6.44 11.88 -4.25
N LYS A 301 5.12 12.05 -4.18
CA LYS A 301 4.48 13.38 -4.03
C LYS A 301 4.74 14.03 -2.67
N TYR A 302 5.19 13.27 -1.67
CA TYR A 302 5.49 13.78 -0.33
C TYR A 302 6.97 14.12 -0.22
N SER A 303 7.27 15.41 -0.02
CA SER A 303 8.67 15.86 0.15
C SER A 303 9.39 15.20 1.33
N SER A 304 8.68 14.80 2.38
CA SER A 304 9.25 14.05 3.51
C SER A 304 9.68 12.64 3.09
N VAL A 305 8.93 11.98 2.21
CA VAL A 305 9.28 10.64 1.70
C VAL A 305 10.51 10.73 0.82
N ASN A 306 10.58 11.69 -0.11
CA ASN A 306 11.76 11.87 -0.96
C ASN A 306 13.04 12.16 -0.15
N LYS A 307 12.94 12.98 0.89
CA LYS A 307 14.07 13.28 1.78
C LYS A 307 14.54 12.03 2.54
N LEU A 308 13.61 11.21 3.02
CA LEU A 308 13.96 9.97 3.70
C LEU A 308 14.59 8.96 2.72
N ASN A 309 14.05 8.83 1.52
CA ASN A 309 14.62 7.99 0.46
C ASN A 309 16.07 8.38 0.15
N ALA A 310 16.35 9.68 -0.01
CA ALA A 310 17.71 10.17 -0.25
C ALA A 310 18.65 9.82 0.92
N ARG A 311 18.24 10.07 2.17
CA ARG A 311 19.03 9.72 3.37
C ARG A 311 19.33 8.22 3.46
N LEU A 312 18.34 7.38 3.15
CA LEU A 312 18.52 5.92 3.19
C LEU A 312 19.37 5.41 2.02
N ALA A 313 19.25 5.99 0.83
CA ALA A 313 20.10 5.66 -0.31
C ALA A 313 21.57 6.01 -0.05
N GLU A 314 21.84 7.20 0.53
CA GLU A 314 23.18 7.62 0.95
C GLU A 314 23.76 6.69 2.03
N GLY A 315 22.94 6.26 2.99
CA GLY A 315 23.36 5.37 4.08
C GLY A 315 23.53 3.90 3.70
N LEU A 316 22.83 3.42 2.67
CA LEU A 316 22.89 2.03 2.18
C LEU A 316 23.90 1.83 1.03
N GLY A 317 24.65 2.87 0.65
CA GLY A 317 25.71 2.74 -0.36
C GLY A 317 25.22 2.49 -1.78
N GLN A 318 23.93 2.72 -2.08
CA GLN A 318 23.42 2.66 -3.45
C GLN A 318 23.76 3.97 -4.15
N ARG A 319 24.96 4.04 -4.75
CA ARG A 319 25.26 5.00 -5.80
C ARG A 319 24.34 4.70 -7.00
N GLU A 320 23.67 5.74 -7.46
CA GLU A 320 22.95 5.76 -8.73
C GLU A 320 23.95 5.46 -9.86
N ASP A 321 23.66 4.43 -10.66
CA ASP A 321 24.05 4.35 -12.07
C ASP A 321 22.76 4.34 -12.89
#